data_AF-A0A3C2C656-F1
#
_entry.id   AF-A0A3C2C656-F1
#
_cell.length_a   1.000
_cell.length_b   1.000
_cell.length_c   1.000
_cell.angle_alpha   90.00
_cell.angle_beta   90.00
_cell.angle_gamma   90.00
#
_symmetry.space_group_name_H-M   'P 1'
#
loop_
_entity.id
_entity.type
_entity.pdbx_description
1 polymer ?
#
loop_
_entity_poly.entity_id
_entity_poly.type
_entity_poly.pdbx_seq_one_letter_code
_entity_poly.pdbx_strand_id
1 'polypeptide(L)'
;MQEQGNKKTRKAQEIDDLVDDNTILVRRTLRSGQKINFSGNVVILGDVNPGAEVMASGHVVVLGALRGMVHAGAAGDEQAVVVAFRLQPTQLRIANHITRPPEDESARPSQPEIARIKDDVVTIEVFQTGGERQGFVV
;
A
#
# COMPACT_ATOMS: atom_id res chain seq x y z
N MET A 1 26.11 31.63 18.65
CA MET A 1 26.65 30.27 18.43
C MET A 1 25.96 29.30 19.39
N GLN A 2 24.73 28.84 19.10
CA GLN A 2 24.04 27.73 19.81
C GLN A 2 22.66 27.53 19.14
N GLU A 3 22.63 27.07 17.88
CA GLU A 3 21.35 26.82 17.18
C GLU A 3 21.40 25.64 16.20
N GLN A 4 22.60 25.16 15.85
CA GLN A 4 22.80 24.10 14.86
C GLN A 4 22.67 22.68 15.44
N GLY A 5 22.72 22.50 16.76
CA GLY A 5 22.64 21.19 17.41
C GLY A 5 21.24 20.56 17.42
N ASN A 6 20.18 21.38 17.44
CA ASN A 6 18.79 20.88 17.58
C ASN A 6 18.15 20.46 16.24
N LYS A 7 18.68 20.94 15.11
CA LYS A 7 18.19 20.64 13.75
C LYS A 7 18.63 19.26 13.25
N LYS A 8 19.82 18.81 13.65
CA LYS A 8 20.39 17.51 13.22
C LYS A 8 19.64 16.31 13.81
N THR A 9 19.21 16.42 15.08
CA THR A 9 18.46 15.37 15.79
C THR A 9 17.03 15.22 15.26
N ARG A 10 16.34 16.33 14.94
CA ARG A 10 15.00 16.29 14.33
C ARG A 10 14.99 15.66 12.94
N LYS A 11 15.98 15.97 12.10
CA LYS A 11 16.07 15.41 10.75
C LYS A 11 16.38 13.90 10.73
N ALA A 12 17.05 13.39 11.76
CA ALA A 12 17.29 11.95 11.91
C ALA A 12 16.02 11.22 12.39
N GLN A 13 15.28 11.82 13.33
CA GLN A 13 14.00 11.29 13.80
C GLN A 13 12.94 11.26 12.69
N GLU A 14 12.88 12.33 11.87
CA GLU A 14 11.97 12.40 10.71
C GLU A 14 12.26 11.32 9.66
N ILE A 15 13.51 10.85 9.51
CA ILE A 15 13.85 9.77 8.59
C ILE A 15 13.43 8.41 9.16
N ASP A 16 13.61 8.21 10.47
CA ASP A 16 13.20 6.99 11.17
C ASP A 16 11.68 6.79 11.08
N ASP A 17 10.91 7.88 11.21
CA ASP A 17 9.46 7.89 11.06
C ASP A 17 8.99 7.67 9.60
N LEU A 18 9.91 7.73 8.62
CA LEU A 18 9.64 7.52 7.18
C LEU A 18 10.08 6.15 6.66
N VAL A 19 10.76 5.34 7.49
CA VAL A 19 11.36 4.08 7.08
C VAL A 19 10.65 2.92 7.75
N ASP A 20 10.10 2.03 6.92
CA ASP A 20 9.64 0.73 7.38
C ASP A 20 10.79 -0.30 7.27
N ASP A 21 11.32 -0.73 8.42
CA ASP A 21 12.48 -1.62 8.50
C ASP A 21 12.22 -3.05 7.98
N ASN A 22 10.96 -3.46 7.84
CA ASN A 22 10.61 -4.83 7.47
C ASN A 22 9.82 -4.91 6.16
N THR A 23 10.53 -5.02 5.04
CA THR A 23 9.93 -5.06 3.70
C THR A 23 10.49 -6.21 2.87
N ILE A 24 9.63 -7.00 2.21
CA ILE A 24 10.05 -7.96 1.17
C ILE A 24 9.77 -7.45 -0.23
N LEU A 25 10.67 -7.79 -1.15
CA LEU A 25 10.53 -7.53 -2.58
C LEU A 25 10.27 -8.85 -3.33
N VAL A 26 9.05 -9.01 -3.84
CA VAL A 26 8.65 -10.14 -4.67
C VAL A 26 8.84 -9.76 -6.14
N ARG A 27 9.91 -10.27 -6.76
CA ARG A 27 10.31 -9.92 -8.13
C ARG A 27 9.62 -10.79 -9.19
N ARG A 28 8.33 -11.05 -9.04
CA ARG A 28 7.54 -11.90 -9.94
C ARG A 28 6.04 -11.65 -9.82
N THR A 29 5.32 -11.97 -10.88
CA THR A 29 3.86 -12.11 -10.86
C THR A 29 3.41 -13.26 -9.94
N LEU A 30 2.37 -13.03 -9.16
CA LEU A 30 1.68 -14.06 -8.40
C LEU A 30 0.53 -14.66 -9.24
N ARG A 31 0.47 -15.99 -9.26
CA ARG A 31 -0.51 -16.78 -10.03
C ARG A 31 -1.47 -17.50 -9.09
N SER A 32 -2.57 -18.00 -9.65
CA SER A 32 -3.59 -18.74 -8.89
C SER A 32 -2.98 -19.83 -8.00
N GLY A 33 -3.45 -19.91 -6.76
CA GLY A 33 -2.97 -20.83 -5.73
C GLY A 33 -1.72 -20.35 -4.98
N GLN A 34 -1.04 -19.29 -5.43
CA GLN A 34 0.13 -18.75 -4.74
C GLN A 34 -0.27 -17.80 -3.63
N LYS A 35 0.40 -17.93 -2.47
CA LYS A 35 0.14 -17.11 -1.29
C LYS A 35 1.43 -16.46 -0.80
N ILE A 36 1.35 -15.19 -0.45
CA ILE A 36 2.37 -14.46 0.30
C ILE A 36 1.76 -14.13 1.67
N ASN A 37 2.46 -14.49 2.74
CA ASN A 37 2.15 -14.07 4.09
C ASN A 37 3.43 -13.51 4.71
N PHE A 38 3.41 -12.23 5.07
CA PHE A 38 4.60 -11.54 5.56
C PHE A 38 4.28 -10.57 6.70
N SER A 39 5.09 -10.61 7.76
CA SER A 39 4.96 -9.73 8.93
C SER A 39 5.65 -8.38 8.71
N GLY A 40 5.29 -7.67 7.66
CA GLY A 40 5.78 -6.33 7.36
C GLY A 40 5.14 -5.82 6.09
N ASN A 41 5.90 -5.08 5.30
CA ASN A 41 5.48 -4.58 4.00
C ASN A 41 5.81 -5.54 2.87
N VAL A 42 4.97 -5.55 1.83
CA VAL A 42 5.17 -6.37 0.63
C VAL A 42 5.18 -5.48 -0.61
N VAL A 43 6.28 -5.53 -1.36
CA VAL A 43 6.40 -4.91 -2.69
C VAL A 43 6.45 -5.99 -3.75
N ILE A 44 5.60 -5.89 -4.77
CA ILE A 44 5.50 -6.87 -5.85
C ILE A 44 5.84 -6.20 -7.17
N LEU A 45 6.87 -6.72 -7.85
CA LEU A 45 7.23 -6.32 -9.22
C LEU A 45 6.51 -7.25 -10.21
N GLY A 46 5.24 -6.97 -10.45
CA GLY A 46 4.40 -7.74 -11.35
C GLY A 46 2.92 -7.71 -10.95
N ASP A 47 2.16 -8.61 -11.55
CA ASP A 47 0.73 -8.71 -11.31
C ASP A 47 0.42 -9.65 -10.13
N VAL A 48 -0.73 -9.46 -9.51
CA VAL A 48 -1.35 -10.44 -8.61
C VAL A 48 -2.62 -10.93 -9.27
N ASN A 49 -2.58 -12.14 -9.83
CA ASN A 49 -3.71 -12.65 -10.62
C ASN A 49 -4.84 -13.22 -9.76
N PRO A 50 -6.04 -13.44 -10.33
CA PRO A 50 -7.12 -14.12 -9.63
C PRO A 50 -6.66 -15.46 -9.03
N GLY A 51 -7.12 -15.73 -7.81
CA GLY A 51 -6.72 -16.91 -7.03
C GLY A 51 -5.35 -16.81 -6.35
N ALA A 52 -4.59 -15.73 -6.56
CA ALA A 52 -3.42 -15.42 -5.74
C ALA A 52 -3.83 -14.62 -4.49
N GLU A 53 -3.07 -14.77 -3.40
CA GLU A 53 -3.34 -14.13 -2.12
C GLU A 53 -2.09 -13.42 -1.58
N VAL A 54 -2.26 -12.19 -1.10
CA VAL A 54 -1.21 -11.40 -0.45
C VAL A 54 -1.70 -10.93 0.91
N MET A 55 -1.02 -11.36 1.97
CA MET A 55 -1.27 -10.95 3.34
C MET A 55 -0.02 -10.30 3.91
N ALA A 56 -0.16 -9.06 4.38
CA ALA A 56 0.90 -8.24 4.92
C ALA A 56 0.42 -7.61 6.23
N SER A 57 1.26 -7.61 7.28
CA SER A 57 0.93 -6.88 8.50
C SER A 57 1.03 -5.36 8.34
N GLY A 58 1.76 -4.88 7.34
CA GLY A 58 1.87 -3.47 6.97
C GLY A 58 1.30 -3.20 5.56
N HIS A 59 2.02 -2.41 4.79
CA HIS A 59 1.64 -1.92 3.47
C HIS A 59 1.81 -2.96 2.35
N VAL A 60 1.01 -2.84 1.29
CA VAL A 60 1.15 -3.64 0.07
C VAL A 60 1.27 -2.73 -1.15
N VAL A 61 2.35 -2.88 -1.91
CA VAL A 61 2.59 -2.14 -3.15
C VAL A 61 2.72 -3.13 -4.30
N VAL A 62 1.85 -3.01 -5.30
CA VAL A 62 1.84 -3.85 -6.50
C VAL A 62 2.17 -2.99 -7.71
N LEU A 63 3.38 -3.15 -8.23
CA LEU A 63 3.80 -2.49 -9.47
C LEU A 63 3.26 -3.27 -10.68
N GLY A 64 1.93 -3.29 -10.80
CA GLY A 64 1.17 -4.06 -11.77
C GLY A 64 -0.33 -4.02 -11.47
N ALA A 65 -1.07 -4.98 -12.00
CA ALA A 65 -2.50 -5.16 -11.74
C ALA A 65 -2.74 -6.10 -10.55
N LEU A 66 -3.53 -5.64 -9.58
CA LEU A 66 -4.01 -6.43 -8.46
C LEU A 66 -5.40 -6.96 -8.77
N ARG A 67 -5.50 -8.25 -9.10
CA ARG A 67 -6.75 -8.98 -9.43
C ARG A 67 -7.07 -10.12 -8.48
N GLY A 68 -6.13 -10.50 -7.61
CA GLY A 68 -6.32 -11.50 -6.57
C GLY A 68 -6.90 -10.92 -5.27
N MET A 69 -6.66 -11.62 -4.17
CA MET A 69 -7.01 -11.15 -2.82
C MET A 69 -5.81 -10.46 -2.17
N VAL A 70 -6.07 -9.34 -1.50
CA VAL A 70 -5.09 -8.65 -0.68
C VAL A 70 -5.63 -8.38 0.73
N HIS A 71 -4.77 -8.52 1.73
CA HIS A 71 -5.00 -8.10 3.10
C HIS A 71 -3.77 -7.34 3.61
N ALA A 72 -3.86 -6.02 3.61
CA ALA A 72 -2.87 -5.14 4.24
C ALA A 72 -3.25 -4.85 5.69
N GLY A 73 -2.30 -4.46 6.52
CA GLY A 73 -2.57 -4.17 7.92
C GLY A 73 -3.09 -5.40 8.69
N ALA A 74 -2.72 -6.62 8.29
CA ALA A 74 -3.32 -7.85 8.81
C ALA A 74 -3.15 -8.05 10.33
N ALA A 75 -2.22 -7.31 10.96
CA ALA A 75 -2.04 -7.25 12.41
C ALA A 75 -2.94 -6.21 13.11
N GLY A 76 -3.88 -5.58 12.40
CA GLY A 76 -4.77 -4.54 12.90
C GLY A 76 -4.33 -3.11 12.59
N ASP A 77 -3.34 -2.91 11.70
CA ASP A 77 -2.89 -1.57 11.31
C ASP A 77 -3.86 -0.94 10.30
N GLU A 78 -4.68 0.00 10.78
CA GLU A 78 -5.63 0.74 9.96
C GLU A 78 -4.98 1.84 9.11
N GLN A 79 -3.72 2.20 9.38
CA GLN A 79 -2.93 3.12 8.55
C GLN A 79 -2.34 2.43 7.32
N ALA A 80 -2.47 1.10 7.23
CA ALA A 80 -1.95 0.35 6.11
C ALA A 80 -2.63 0.75 4.79
N VAL A 81 -1.83 0.85 3.74
CA VAL A 81 -2.32 1.18 2.39
C VAL A 81 -2.05 0.04 1.42
N VAL A 82 -2.92 -0.04 0.40
CA VAL A 82 -2.69 -0.87 -0.78
C VAL A 82 -2.57 0.02 -2.00
N VAL A 83 -1.44 -0.04 -2.69
CA VAL A 83 -1.19 0.73 -3.92
C VAL A 83 -1.01 -0.23 -5.08
N ALA A 84 -1.66 0.03 -6.21
CA ALA A 84 -1.42 -0.70 -7.44
C ALA A 84 -1.56 0.18 -8.68
N PHE A 85 -1.00 -0.23 -9.82
CA PHE A 85 -1.30 0.45 -11.09
C PHE A 85 -2.75 0.26 -11.52
N ARG A 86 -3.36 -0.87 -11.13
CA ARG A 86 -4.79 -1.14 -11.28
C ARG A 86 -5.28 -1.93 -10.07
N LEU A 87 -6.23 -1.38 -9.33
CA LEU A 87 -6.90 -2.06 -8.21
C LEU A 87 -8.20 -2.71 -8.70
N GLN A 88 -8.10 -3.97 -9.11
CA GLN A 88 -9.25 -4.81 -9.47
C GLN A 88 -9.32 -6.09 -8.61
N PRO A 89 -9.05 -6.05 -7.29
CA PRO A 89 -8.97 -7.25 -6.48
C PRO A 89 -10.32 -7.95 -6.38
N THR A 90 -10.31 -9.28 -6.32
CA THR A 90 -11.50 -10.05 -5.96
C THR A 90 -11.96 -9.73 -4.53
N GLN A 91 -11.01 -9.36 -3.67
CA GLN A 91 -11.25 -8.91 -2.30
C GLN A 91 -10.08 -8.05 -1.82
N LEU A 92 -10.39 -6.90 -1.21
CA LEU A 92 -9.39 -6.01 -0.60
C LEU A 92 -9.74 -5.86 0.88
N ARG A 93 -8.75 -6.11 1.75
CA ARG A 93 -8.86 -5.88 3.19
C ARG A 93 -7.76 -4.96 3.68
N ILE A 94 -8.11 -4.07 4.61
CA ILE A 94 -7.18 -3.25 5.37
C ILE A 94 -7.59 -3.40 6.83
N ALA A 95 -6.69 -3.90 7.67
CA ALA A 95 -7.01 -4.30 9.05
C ALA A 95 -8.28 -5.18 9.10
N ASN A 96 -9.32 -4.71 9.79
CA ASN A 96 -10.59 -5.42 9.92
C ASN A 96 -11.64 -5.02 8.87
N HIS A 97 -11.33 -4.06 8.00
CA HIS A 97 -12.24 -3.56 6.98
C HIS A 97 -12.10 -4.36 5.70
N ILE A 98 -13.23 -4.67 5.08
CA ILE A 98 -13.31 -5.43 3.82
C ILE A 98 -14.07 -4.60 2.79
N THR A 99 -13.55 -4.57 1.58
CA THR A 99 -14.25 -4.00 0.43
C THR A 99 -14.10 -4.90 -0.79
N ARG A 100 -15.06 -4.76 -1.69
CA ARG A 100 -15.00 -5.28 -3.06
C ARG A 100 -15.11 -4.07 -3.99
N PRO A 101 -14.20 -3.92 -4.97
CA PRO A 101 -14.34 -2.86 -5.96
C PRO A 101 -15.70 -2.97 -6.67
N PRO A 102 -16.31 -1.85 -7.06
CA PRO A 102 -17.52 -1.87 -7.88
C PRO A 102 -17.27 -2.63 -9.19
N GLU A 103 -18.27 -3.40 -9.65
CA GLU A 103 -18.17 -4.26 -10.84
C GLU A 103 -18.10 -3.48 -12.17
N ASP A 104 -18.33 -2.17 -12.13
CA ASP A 104 -18.34 -1.31 -13.31
C ASP A 104 -16.94 -1.11 -13.91
N GLU A 105 -16.65 -1.87 -14.96
CA GLU A 105 -15.40 -1.77 -15.74
C GLU A 105 -15.29 -0.50 -16.60
N SER A 106 -16.33 0.35 -16.62
CA SER A 106 -16.50 1.45 -17.58
C SER A 106 -15.55 2.63 -17.36
N ALA A 107 -14.81 2.66 -16.25
CA ALA A 107 -13.74 3.63 -16.00
C ALA A 107 -12.53 2.92 -15.40
N ARG A 108 -11.75 2.20 -16.23
CA ARG A 108 -10.41 1.76 -15.81
C ARG A 108 -9.52 3.00 -15.73
N PRO A 109 -9.12 3.50 -14.55
CA PRO A 109 -8.24 4.64 -14.49
C PRO A 109 -6.93 4.27 -15.20
N SER A 110 -6.43 5.19 -16.02
CA SER A 110 -5.10 5.06 -16.65
C SER A 110 -3.96 5.33 -15.65
N GLN A 111 -4.33 5.72 -14.43
CA GLN A 111 -3.44 6.16 -13.37
C GLN A 111 -3.43 5.12 -12.24
N PRO A 112 -2.33 5.00 -11.49
CA PRO A 112 -2.30 4.15 -10.31
C PRO A 112 -3.35 4.57 -9.29
N GLU A 113 -3.71 3.66 -8.41
CA GLU A 113 -4.74 3.84 -7.39
C GLU A 113 -4.20 3.46 -6.01
N ILE A 114 -4.79 4.05 -4.98
CA ILE A 114 -4.50 3.77 -3.58
C ILE A 114 -5.79 3.46 -2.82
N ALA A 115 -5.80 2.32 -2.13
CA ALA A 115 -6.82 1.99 -1.15
C ALA A 115 -6.29 2.28 0.26
N ARG A 116 -7.12 2.95 1.06
CA ARG A 116 -6.85 3.27 2.47
C ARG A 116 -8.16 3.35 3.25
N ILE A 117 -8.09 3.30 4.57
CA ILE A 117 -9.26 3.57 5.42
C ILE A 117 -9.44 5.09 5.53
N LYS A 118 -10.68 5.55 5.33
CA LYS A 118 -11.13 6.93 5.56
C LYS A 118 -12.55 6.86 6.09
N ASP A 119 -12.81 7.52 7.23
CA ASP A 119 -14.11 7.51 7.89
C ASP A 119 -14.65 6.08 8.11
N ASP A 120 -13.78 5.18 8.60
CA ASP A 120 -14.05 3.74 8.86
C ASP A 120 -14.45 2.90 7.63
N VAL A 121 -14.26 3.44 6.42
CA VAL A 121 -14.55 2.75 5.16
C VAL A 121 -13.29 2.68 4.29
N VAL A 122 -13.07 1.54 3.63
CA VAL A 122 -12.00 1.45 2.64
C VAL A 122 -12.41 2.25 1.39
N THR A 123 -11.67 3.32 1.14
CA THR A 123 -11.86 4.19 -0.02
C THR A 123 -10.73 3.94 -1.02
N ILE A 124 -11.07 3.90 -2.32
CA ILE A 124 -10.12 3.78 -3.42
C ILE A 124 -10.09 5.11 -4.16
N GLU A 125 -8.92 5.70 -4.28
CA GLU A 125 -8.70 6.99 -4.96
C GLU A 125 -7.55 6.84 -5.96
N VAL A 126 -7.56 7.71 -6.98
CA VAL A 126 -6.42 7.86 -7.88
C VAL A 126 -5.18 8.28 -7.07
N PHE A 127 -4.07 7.59 -7.28
CA PHE A 127 -2.79 7.94 -6.72
C PHE A 127 -2.23 9.17 -7.44
N GLN A 128 -2.40 10.34 -6.82
CA GLN A 128 -1.91 11.60 -7.38
C GLN A 128 -0.38 11.69 -7.27
N THR A 129 0.31 11.65 -8.41
CA THR A 129 1.74 11.94 -8.49
C THR A 129 1.96 13.45 -8.55
N GLY A 130 2.22 14.10 -7.42
CA GLY A 130 2.55 15.53 -7.36
C GLY A 130 1.37 16.43 -7.01
N GLY A 131 1.11 16.56 -5.72
CA GLY A 131 0.69 17.78 -5.04
C GLY A 131 1.61 17.92 -3.83
N GLU A 132 1.80 19.11 -3.27
CA GLU A 132 2.58 19.27 -2.04
C GLU A 132 2.19 18.14 -1.06
N ARG A 133 3.13 17.24 -0.75
CA ARG A 133 3.11 16.63 0.58
C ARG A 133 3.05 17.84 1.48
N GLN A 134 1.99 18.00 2.28
CA GLN A 134 2.03 18.96 3.37
C GLN A 134 3.37 18.74 4.08
N GLY A 135 4.17 19.80 4.08
CA GLY A 135 5.60 19.72 3.83
C GLY A 135 6.41 18.91 4.84
N PHE A 136 7.49 18.35 4.32
CA PHE A 136 8.80 18.62 4.91
C PHE A 136 9.66 19.24 3.81
N VAL A 137 9.78 20.57 3.84
CA VAL A 137 10.77 21.32 3.06
C VAL A 137 12.14 20.99 3.66
N VAL A 138 13.03 20.42 2.85
CA VAL A 138 14.38 19.95 3.22
C VAL A 138 15.30 21.08 3.67
#